data_AF-A0A4R4MKJ2-F1
#
_entry.id   AF-A0A4R4MKJ2-F1
#
_cell.length_a   1.000
_cell.length_b   1.000
_cell.length_c   1.000
_cell.angle_alpha   90.00
_cell.angle_beta   90.00
_cell.angle_gamma   90.00
#
_symmetry.space_group_name_H-M   'P 1'
#
loop_
_entity.id
_entity.type
_entity.pdbx_description
1 polymer ?
#
loop_
_entity_poly.entity_id
_entity_poly.type
_entity_poly.pdbx_seq_one_letter_code
_entity_poly.pdbx_strand_id
1 'polypeptide(L)'
;MISDPTSRTGPDNQPGERRWCPVQAYTVEQVAEILNIGRDKVYFLIRTGQLRSIKIGKLRRITDRHLAEFVTSLEEPSLEEAKR
;
A
#
# COMPACT_ATOMS: atom_id res chain seq x y z
N MET A 1 58.68 14.79 15.83
CA MET A 1 57.95 13.50 15.82
C MET A 1 56.50 13.82 15.55
N ILE A 2 55.99 13.27 14.46
CA ILE A 2 54.72 13.59 13.82
C ILE A 2 53.63 12.78 14.54
N SER A 3 52.65 13.43 15.14
CA SER A 3 51.44 12.73 15.59
C SER A 3 50.59 12.46 14.36
N ASP A 4 50.54 11.18 13.99
CA ASP A 4 49.87 10.63 12.82
C ASP A 4 48.33 10.82 12.91
N PRO A 5 47.66 11.42 11.91
CA PRO A 5 46.22 11.55 11.85
C PRO A 5 45.60 10.35 11.11
N THR A 6 45.60 9.18 11.73
CA THR A 6 44.84 8.01 11.24
C THR A 6 43.53 7.91 12.02
N SER A 7 42.50 8.62 11.57
CA SER A 7 41.53 8.15 10.57
C SER A 7 40.52 7.14 11.12
N ARG A 8 39.27 7.61 11.14
CA ARG A 8 38.07 6.87 10.69
C ARG A 8 37.71 5.61 11.48
N THR A 9 37.03 5.81 12.60
CA THR A 9 35.83 5.01 12.83
C THR A 9 34.67 5.83 12.29
N GLY A 10 34.42 5.71 10.98
CA GLY A 10 33.21 6.26 10.37
C GLY A 10 31.98 5.66 11.07
N PRO A 11 30.84 6.38 11.11
CA PRO A 11 29.61 5.81 11.63
C PRO A 11 29.31 4.54 10.85
N ASP A 12 29.19 3.44 11.59
CA ASP A 12 28.22 2.39 11.35
C ASP A 12 27.82 2.25 9.87
N ASN A 13 28.64 1.51 9.12
CA ASN A 13 28.28 1.04 7.79
C ASN A 13 27.19 -0.01 7.96
N GLN A 14 25.99 0.43 8.35
CA GLN A 14 24.76 -0.33 8.23
C GLN A 14 24.37 -0.19 6.76
N PRO A 15 24.68 -1.17 5.90
CA PRO A 15 24.36 -1.07 4.49
C PRO A 15 22.86 -0.87 4.41
N GLY A 16 22.47 0.30 3.87
CA GLY A 16 21.10 0.76 3.83
C GLY A 16 20.17 -0.42 3.54
N GLU A 17 19.34 -0.72 4.54
CA GLU A 17 18.14 -1.53 4.39
C GLU A 17 17.38 -0.94 3.21
N ARG A 18 17.65 -1.45 2.02
CA ARG A 18 16.64 -1.49 0.98
C ARG A 18 15.55 -2.29 1.64
N ARG A 19 14.61 -1.60 2.28
CA ARG A 19 13.40 -2.19 2.81
C ARG A 19 12.79 -2.86 1.59
N TRP A 20 13.03 -4.15 1.46
CA TRP A 20 12.23 -5.01 0.63
C TRP A 20 10.89 -4.95 1.34
N CYS A 21 10.07 -3.99 0.97
CA CYS A 21 8.67 -3.97 1.33
C CYS A 21 8.06 -5.01 0.39
N PRO A 22 7.84 -6.26 0.83
CA PRO A 22 7.20 -7.23 -0.04
C PRO A 22 5.85 -6.64 -0.44
N VAL A 23 5.58 -6.56 -1.74
CA VAL A 23 4.27 -6.13 -2.24
C VAL A 23 3.26 -7.14 -1.74
N GLN A 24 2.43 -6.74 -0.78
CA GLN A 24 1.46 -7.63 -0.16
C GLN A 24 0.17 -7.64 -0.97
N ALA A 25 -0.33 -8.83 -1.24
CA ALA A 25 -1.61 -9.05 -1.90
C ALA A 25 -2.61 -9.64 -0.89
N TYR A 26 -3.79 -9.05 -0.85
CA TYR A 26 -4.89 -9.40 0.05
C TYR A 26 -6.03 -10.07 -0.71
N THR A 27 -6.73 -10.95 -0.03
CA THR A 27 -8.02 -11.50 -0.47
C THR A 27 -9.15 -10.50 -0.29
N VAL A 28 -10.32 -10.80 -0.85
CA VAL A 28 -11.52 -9.96 -0.66
C VAL A 28 -11.92 -9.95 0.81
N GLU A 29 -11.80 -11.09 1.47
CA GLU A 29 -12.09 -11.31 2.89
C GLU A 29 -11.17 -10.46 3.78
N GLN A 30 -9.87 -10.48 3.51
CA GLN A 30 -8.90 -9.65 4.25
C GLN A 30 -9.17 -8.16 4.07
N VAL A 31 -9.50 -7.72 2.85
CA VAL A 31 -9.85 -6.30 2.61
C VAL A 31 -11.13 -5.91 3.33
N ALA A 32 -12.14 -6.79 3.37
CA ALA A 32 -13.36 -6.58 4.13
C ALA A 32 -13.07 -6.37 5.62
N GLU A 33 -12.17 -7.17 6.19
CA GLU A 33 -11.71 -7.01 7.58
C GLU A 33 -10.93 -5.70 7.78
N ILE A 34 -9.98 -5.39 6.90
CA ILE A 34 -9.14 -4.18 6.99
C ILE A 34 -10.00 -2.90 6.94
N LEU A 35 -10.95 -2.85 6.01
CA LEU A 35 -11.85 -1.69 5.83
C LEU A 35 -13.07 -1.73 6.76
N ASN A 36 -13.25 -2.82 7.51
CA ASN A 36 -14.41 -3.09 8.35
C ASN A 36 -15.76 -2.92 7.60
N ILE A 37 -15.85 -3.50 6.41
CA ILE A 37 -17.05 -3.51 5.55
C ILE A 37 -17.43 -4.92 5.13
N GLY A 38 -18.69 -5.14 4.75
CA GLY A 38 -19.13 -6.45 4.25
C GLY A 38 -18.43 -6.87 2.95
N ARG A 39 -18.18 -8.17 2.80
CA ARG A 39 -17.59 -8.77 1.58
C ARG A 39 -18.33 -8.37 0.30
N ASP A 40 -19.65 -8.31 0.35
CA ASP A 40 -20.48 -7.89 -0.79
C ASP A 40 -20.20 -6.47 -1.22
N LYS A 41 -19.88 -5.58 -0.26
CA LYS A 41 -19.47 -4.20 -0.55
C LYS A 41 -18.10 -4.18 -1.22
N VAL A 42 -17.16 -4.99 -0.78
CA VAL A 42 -15.85 -5.12 -1.46
C VAL A 42 -16.02 -5.64 -2.89
N TYR A 43 -16.84 -6.67 -3.11
CA TYR A 43 -17.16 -7.16 -4.46
C TYR A 43 -17.84 -6.09 -5.31
N PHE A 44 -18.75 -5.31 -4.72
CA PHE A 44 -19.37 -4.18 -5.40
C PHE A 44 -18.31 -3.16 -5.85
N LEU A 45 -17.41 -2.74 -4.96
CA LEU A 45 -16.34 -1.78 -5.27
C LEU A 45 -15.39 -2.31 -6.37
N ILE A 46 -15.08 -3.60 -6.36
CA ILE A 46 -14.29 -4.24 -7.42
C ILE A 46 -15.05 -4.24 -8.73
N ARG A 47 -16.35 -4.54 -8.70
CA ARG A 47 -17.20 -4.63 -9.91
C ARG A 47 -17.50 -3.25 -10.50
N THR A 48 -17.60 -2.21 -9.69
CA THR A 48 -17.75 -0.81 -10.16
C THR A 48 -16.42 -0.19 -10.57
N GLY A 49 -15.30 -0.86 -10.32
CA GLY A 49 -13.96 -0.35 -10.63
C GLY A 49 -13.43 0.70 -9.65
N GLN A 50 -14.17 0.99 -8.57
CA GLN A 50 -13.73 1.91 -7.51
C GLN A 50 -12.54 1.33 -6.73
N LEU A 51 -12.55 0.01 -6.48
CA LEU A 51 -11.42 -0.69 -5.88
C LEU A 51 -10.69 -1.54 -6.92
N ARG A 52 -9.42 -1.23 -7.18
CA ARG A 52 -8.62 -1.99 -8.14
C ARG A 52 -8.23 -3.36 -7.59
N SER A 53 -8.15 -4.34 -8.49
CA SER A 53 -7.77 -5.71 -8.15
C SER A 53 -7.02 -6.38 -9.30
N ILE A 54 -6.13 -7.32 -8.95
CA ILE A 54 -5.47 -8.20 -9.90
C ILE A 54 -6.22 -9.54 -9.94
N LYS A 55 -6.41 -10.06 -11.15
CA LYS A 55 -7.01 -11.39 -11.38
C LYS A 55 -5.90 -12.42 -11.54
N ILE A 56 -5.85 -13.40 -10.64
CA ILE A 56 -4.92 -14.52 -10.71
C ILE A 56 -5.77 -15.79 -10.89
N GLY A 57 -5.92 -16.22 -12.15
CA GLY A 57 -6.83 -17.31 -12.50
C GLY A 57 -8.28 -17.00 -12.12
N LYS A 58 -8.84 -17.78 -11.19
CA LYS A 58 -10.20 -17.58 -10.64
C LYS A 58 -10.23 -16.63 -9.44
N LEU A 59 -9.07 -16.28 -8.89
CA LEU A 59 -8.96 -15.50 -7.65
C LEU A 59 -8.84 -14.00 -7.96
N ARG A 60 -9.40 -13.18 -7.07
CA ARG A 60 -9.13 -11.74 -6.99
C ARG A 60 -8.12 -11.49 -5.86
N ARG A 61 -7.17 -10.60 -6.12
CA ARG A 61 -6.26 -10.07 -5.11
C ARG A 61 -6.21 -8.56 -5.18
N ILE A 62 -6.10 -7.91 -4.04
CA ILE A 62 -5.99 -6.46 -3.90
C ILE A 62 -4.61 -6.21 -3.32
N THR A 63 -3.78 -5.43 -4.00
CA THR A 63 -2.46 -5.09 -3.48
C THR A 63 -2.58 -3.97 -2.44
N ASP A 64 -1.61 -3.90 -1.54
CA ASP A 64 -1.38 -2.74 -0.68
C ASP A 64 -1.52 -1.40 -1.41
N ARG A 65 -0.92 -1.27 -2.59
CA ARG A 65 -1.01 -0.08 -3.44
C ARG A 65 -2.44 0.22 -3.86
N HIS A 66 -3.19 -0.77 -4.33
CA HIS A 66 -4.57 -0.56 -4.75
C HIS A 66 -5.48 -0.17 -3.58
N LEU A 67 -5.22 -0.73 -2.40
CA LEU A 67 -5.95 -0.38 -1.19
C LEU A 67 -5.62 1.05 -0.74
N ALA A 68 -4.34 1.44 -0.76
CA ALA A 68 -3.91 2.80 -0.46
C ALA A 68 -4.51 3.82 -1.45
N GLU A 69 -4.42 3.55 -2.76
CA GLU A 69 -5.03 4.39 -3.81
C GLU A 69 -6.53 4.58 -3.57
N PHE A 70 -7.25 3.51 -3.17
CA PHE A 70 -8.68 3.59 -2.85
C PHE A 70 -8.96 4.47 -1.62
N VAL A 71 -8.22 4.29 -0.52
CA VAL A 71 -8.41 5.10 0.69
C VAL A 71 -8.11 6.57 0.40
N THR A 72 -7.01 6.88 -0.28
CA THR A 72 -6.68 8.25 -0.69
C THR A 72 -7.78 8.86 -1.56
N SER A 73 -8.40 8.09 -2.47
CA SER A 73 -9.51 8.59 -3.28
C SER A 73 -10.78 8.94 -2.48
N LEU A 74 -10.96 8.35 -1.28
CA LEU A 74 -12.05 8.70 -0.37
C LEU A 74 -11.70 9.88 0.55
N GLU A 75 -10.41 10.07 0.86
CA GLU A 75 -9.89 11.18 1.68
C GLU A 75 -9.81 12.50 0.92
N GLU A 76 -9.84 12.48 -0.41
CA GLU A 76 -9.96 13.66 -1.26
C GLU A 76 -11.41 13.88 -1.78
N PRO A 77 -12.44 14.09 -0.92
CA PRO A 77 -13.79 14.41 -1.36
C PRO A 77 -13.89 15.91 -1.75
N SER A 78 -12.87 16.47 -2.39
CA SER A 78 -12.92 17.83 -2.90
C SER A 78 -13.26 17.79 -4.39
N LEU A 79 -14.48 18.28 -4.69
CA LEU A 79 -14.98 18.70 -6.00
C LEU A 79 -15.84 17.72 -6.81
N GLU A 80 -16.72 16.92 -6.22
CA GLU A 80 -17.88 16.48 -7.03
C GLU A 80 -19.24 16.33 -6.32
N GLU A 81 -19.37 16.93 -5.13
CA GLU A 81 -20.67 17.04 -4.44
C GLU A 81 -21.46 18.31 -4.81
N ALA A 82 -21.00 19.14 -5.76
CA ALA A 82 -21.68 20.38 -6.17
C ALA A 82 -22.72 20.20 -7.30
N LYS A 83 -23.19 18.98 -7.59
CA LYS A 83 -24.15 18.69 -8.68
C LYS A 83 -25.33 17.80 -8.30
N ARG A 84 -25.84 17.91 -7.07
CA ARG A 84 -27.18 17.40 -6.74
C ARG A 84 -28.06 18.47 -6.12
#